data_AF-A0A149TRE7-F1
#
_entry.id   AF-A0A149TRE7-F1
#
_cell.length_a   1.000
_cell.length_b   1.000
_cell.length_c   1.000
_cell.angle_alpha   90.00
_cell.angle_beta   90.00
_cell.angle_gamma   90.00
#
_symmetry.space_group_name_H-M   'P 1'
#
loop_
_entity.id
_entity.type
_entity.pdbx_description
1 polymer ?
#
loop_
_entity_poly.entity_id
_entity_poly.type
_entity_poly.pdbx_seq_one_letter_code
_entity_poly.pdbx_strand_id
1 'polypeptide(L)'
;MQKAIWSWHAAVAGSVLSVMVMAMDAKAQDQVPPPQSSLHIPLAPAVSVQEQKTFYRCKGARDLRQKLPKGDFLVTYLNAGATSLAVLPVEGQTLVFTNVISGSGAKYVADRFVWWSKGTEAFFSEDRKDVTAQLLCKEVAPPHTGTDEPVR
;
A
#
# COMPACT_ATOMS: atom_id res chain seq x y z
N MET A 1 -52.45 -31.96 0.76
CA MET A 1 -52.50 -33.15 -0.13
C MET A 1 -51.09 -33.72 -0.21
N GLN A 2 -50.96 -35.02 0.03
CA GLN A 2 -49.72 -35.81 0.12
C GLN A 2 -49.08 -36.12 -1.25
N LYS A 3 -47.84 -36.65 -1.18
CA LYS A 3 -47.05 -37.47 -2.14
C LYS A 3 -45.90 -36.67 -2.77
N ALA A 4 -44.68 -37.18 -2.92
CA ALA A 4 -44.22 -38.57 -2.93
C ALA A 4 -42.77 -38.69 -2.45
N ILE A 5 -42.52 -39.79 -1.74
CA ILE A 5 -41.21 -40.35 -1.42
C ILE A 5 -40.80 -41.20 -2.62
N TRP A 6 -39.57 -41.07 -3.12
CA TRP A 6 -38.93 -42.11 -3.93
C TRP A 6 -37.53 -42.38 -3.39
N SER A 7 -37.38 -43.56 -2.79
CA SER A 7 -36.11 -44.20 -2.49
C SER A 7 -35.68 -45.02 -3.71
N TRP A 8 -34.38 -45.03 -3.99
CA TRP A 8 -33.73 -46.07 -4.79
C TRP A 8 -32.52 -46.56 -3.99
N HIS A 9 -32.46 -47.87 -3.77
CA HIS A 9 -31.38 -48.56 -3.09
C HIS A 9 -30.36 -49.11 -4.12
N ALA A 10 -29.08 -48.92 -3.77
CA ALA A 10 -27.94 -49.85 -3.84
C ALA A 10 -27.69 -50.75 -5.08
N ALA A 11 -26.44 -50.72 -5.58
CA ALA A 11 -25.50 -51.86 -5.58
C ALA A 11 -24.14 -51.46 -6.21
N VAL A 12 -23.02 -51.50 -5.45
CA VAL A 12 -21.94 -52.53 -5.46
C VAL A 12 -21.04 -52.51 -6.71
N ALA A 13 -19.74 -52.25 -6.51
CA ALA A 13 -18.62 -53.15 -6.88
C ALA A 13 -17.24 -52.45 -6.88
N GLY A 14 -16.29 -53.02 -6.12
CA GLY A 14 -14.95 -53.35 -6.62
C GLY A 14 -13.89 -52.24 -6.79
N SER A 15 -12.94 -52.23 -5.85
CA SER A 15 -11.52 -51.87 -5.94
C SER A 15 -10.88 -51.73 -7.33
N VAL A 16 -10.04 -50.71 -7.55
CA VAL A 16 -8.56 -50.86 -7.63
C VAL A 16 -7.91 -49.53 -7.21
N LEU A 17 -6.95 -49.65 -6.30
CA LEU A 17 -6.02 -48.63 -5.84
C LEU A 17 -5.23 -48.02 -7.01
N SER A 18 -5.32 -46.71 -7.23
CA SER A 18 -4.30 -45.97 -7.99
C SER A 18 -3.95 -44.70 -7.24
N VAL A 19 -2.98 -44.83 -6.34
CA VAL A 19 -2.25 -43.68 -5.81
C VAL A 19 -1.31 -43.23 -6.93
N MET A 20 -1.77 -42.33 -7.79
CA MET A 20 -0.84 -41.53 -8.60
C MET A 20 -0.22 -40.49 -7.67
N VAL A 21 0.97 -40.81 -7.15
CA VAL A 21 1.87 -39.81 -6.57
C VAL A 21 2.32 -38.92 -7.73
N MET A 22 1.63 -37.80 -7.93
CA MET A 22 2.18 -36.70 -8.70
C MET A 22 3.32 -36.12 -7.87
N ALA A 23 4.55 -36.57 -8.12
CA ALA A 23 5.74 -35.86 -7.68
C ALA A 23 5.75 -34.52 -8.43
N MET A 24 5.20 -33.49 -7.78
CA MET A 24 5.33 -32.13 -8.24
C MET A 24 6.71 -31.68 -7.78
N ASP A 25 7.71 -31.83 -8.64
CA ASP A 25 8.95 -31.08 -8.52
C ASP A 25 8.62 -29.59 -8.65
N ALA A 26 8.21 -29.00 -7.53
CA ALA A 26 8.11 -27.57 -7.37
C ALA A 26 9.53 -27.00 -7.36
N LYS A 27 10.14 -26.89 -8.54
CA LYS A 27 11.19 -25.89 -8.74
C LYS A 27 10.51 -24.54 -8.56
N ALA A 28 10.55 -24.03 -7.33
CA ALA A 28 10.34 -22.62 -7.05
C ALA A 28 11.23 -21.86 -8.03
N GLN A 29 10.61 -21.28 -9.06
CA GLN A 29 11.30 -20.42 -9.99
C GLN A 29 11.67 -19.18 -9.20
N ASP A 30 12.94 -19.06 -8.83
CA ASP A 30 13.54 -17.79 -8.42
C ASP A 30 13.41 -16.82 -9.59
N GLN A 31 12.23 -16.21 -9.72
CA GLN A 31 12.04 -15.07 -10.58
C GLN A 31 12.78 -13.91 -9.95
N VAL A 32 14.03 -13.69 -10.36
CA VAL A 32 14.78 -12.48 -10.03
C VAL A 32 13.97 -11.31 -10.61
N PRO A 33 13.33 -10.48 -9.77
CA PRO A 33 12.56 -9.33 -10.25
C PRO A 33 13.49 -8.42 -11.06
N PRO A 34 12.97 -7.62 -12.01
CA PRO A 34 13.77 -6.62 -12.71
C PRO A 34 14.56 -5.77 -11.69
N PRO A 35 15.77 -5.29 -12.01
CA PRO A 35 16.60 -4.56 -11.07
C PRO A 35 15.85 -3.31 -10.58
N GLN A 36 15.33 -3.40 -9.36
CA GLN A 36 14.69 -2.30 -8.65
C GLN A 36 15.69 -1.76 -7.64
N SER A 37 15.98 -0.46 -7.70
CA SER A 37 16.81 0.18 -6.68
C SER A 37 16.07 0.15 -5.35
N SER A 38 16.72 -0.38 -4.32
CA SER A 38 16.17 -0.45 -2.96
C SER A 38 17.04 0.33 -1.98
N LEU A 39 16.39 0.90 -0.96
CA LEU A 39 17.03 1.51 0.20
C LEU A 39 16.68 0.67 1.43
N HIS A 40 17.69 0.14 2.11
CA HIS A 40 17.52 -0.65 3.32
C HIS A 40 18.12 0.08 4.52
N ILE A 41 17.36 0.19 5.59
CA ILE A 41 17.80 0.79 6.86
C ILE A 41 17.85 -0.34 7.89
N PRO A 42 19.04 -0.82 8.29
CA PRO A 42 19.14 -1.83 9.33
C PRO A 42 18.68 -1.27 10.67
N LEU A 43 17.94 -2.07 11.44
CA LEU A 43 17.44 -1.72 12.76
C LEU A 43 18.03 -2.64 13.82
N ALA A 44 17.99 -2.20 15.08
CA ALA A 44 18.35 -3.06 16.20
C ALA A 44 17.44 -4.31 16.25
N PRO A 45 17.95 -5.44 16.76
CA PRO A 45 17.14 -6.65 16.94
C PRO A 45 15.85 -6.37 17.74
N ALA A 46 14.77 -7.07 17.40
CA ALA A 46 13.44 -6.96 18.02
C ALA A 46 12.65 -5.65 17.78
N VAL A 47 13.12 -4.74 16.93
CA VAL A 47 12.29 -3.61 16.46
C VAL A 47 11.36 -4.09 15.34
N SER A 48 10.04 -4.04 15.55
CA SER A 48 9.06 -4.31 14.51
C SER A 48 8.86 -3.08 13.62
N VAL A 49 8.71 -3.31 12.31
CA VAL A 49 8.38 -2.27 11.33
C VAL A 49 6.90 -2.38 11.00
N GLN A 50 6.18 -1.27 11.19
CA GLN A 50 4.79 -1.13 10.78
C GLN A 50 4.73 -0.30 9.51
N GLU A 51 4.19 -0.89 8.44
CA GLU A 51 4.01 -0.23 7.15
C GLU A 51 2.52 0.06 6.92
N GLN A 52 2.19 1.31 6.61
CA GLN A 52 0.85 1.73 6.24
C GLN A 52 0.88 2.41 4.87
N LYS A 53 0.07 1.92 3.95
CA LYS A 53 -0.08 2.45 2.59
C LYS A 53 -1.38 3.24 2.47
N THR A 54 -1.28 4.50 2.10
CA THR A 54 -2.44 5.38 1.97
C THR A 54 -2.39 6.14 0.65
N PHE A 55 -3.47 6.10 -0.12
CA PHE A 55 -3.60 6.87 -1.35
C PHE A 55 -4.16 8.25 -1.05
N TYR A 56 -3.59 9.28 -1.67
CA TYR A 56 -4.04 10.66 -1.53
C TYR A 56 -4.37 11.30 -2.88
N ARG A 57 -5.38 12.17 -2.85
CA ARG A 57 -5.69 13.11 -3.93
C ARG A 57 -5.52 14.54 -3.45
N CYS A 58 -4.60 15.27 -4.08
CA CYS A 58 -4.31 16.66 -3.71
C CYS A 58 -4.96 17.68 -4.65
N LYS A 59 -5.45 18.77 -4.05
CA LYS A 59 -5.99 19.97 -4.72
C LYS A 59 -5.35 21.22 -4.11
N GLY A 60 -5.20 22.28 -4.91
CA GLY A 60 -4.64 23.56 -4.44
C GLY A 60 -3.82 24.26 -5.53
N ALA A 61 -2.83 25.05 -5.09
CA ALA A 61 -2.00 25.88 -5.95
C ALA A 61 -1.26 25.07 -7.03
N ARG A 62 -1.23 25.60 -8.26
CA ARG A 62 -0.74 24.88 -9.45
C ARG A 62 0.75 24.55 -9.34
N ASP A 63 1.54 25.48 -8.83
CA ASP A 63 2.99 25.37 -8.65
C ASP A 63 3.37 24.21 -7.71
N LEU A 64 2.70 24.07 -6.57
CA LEU A 64 2.89 22.92 -5.69
C LEU A 64 2.32 21.65 -6.30
N ARG A 65 1.16 21.73 -6.98
CA ARG A 65 0.50 20.55 -7.53
C ARG A 65 1.35 19.85 -8.57
N GLN A 66 2.14 20.59 -9.36
CA GLN A 66 3.04 20.03 -10.37
C GLN A 66 4.20 19.23 -9.77
N LYS A 67 4.50 19.40 -8.48
CA LYS A 67 5.56 18.69 -7.77
C LYS A 67 5.13 17.30 -7.31
N LEU A 68 3.82 17.01 -7.28
CA LEU A 68 3.28 15.70 -6.91
C LEU A 68 2.78 14.94 -8.16
N PRO A 69 2.71 13.60 -8.13
CA PRO A 69 2.18 12.83 -9.25
C PRO A 69 0.77 13.28 -9.64
N LYS A 70 0.43 13.16 -10.92
CA LYS A 70 -0.94 13.45 -11.40
C LYS A 70 -1.91 12.38 -10.87
N GLY A 71 -3.12 12.80 -10.52
CA GLY A 71 -4.14 11.90 -9.98
C GLY A 71 -3.87 11.49 -8.53
N ASP A 72 -4.24 10.25 -8.20
CA ASP A 72 -4.03 9.64 -6.88
C ASP A 72 -2.63 9.06 -6.80
N PHE A 73 -1.99 9.20 -5.66
CA PHE A 73 -0.67 8.64 -5.43
C PHE A 73 -0.56 8.05 -4.05
N LEU A 74 0.35 7.07 -3.94
CA LEU A 74 0.63 6.37 -2.71
C LEU A 74 1.60 7.18 -1.85
N VAL A 75 1.28 7.26 -0.56
CA VAL A 75 2.20 7.62 0.52
C VAL A 75 2.35 6.38 1.41
N THR A 76 3.58 5.99 1.69
CA THR A 76 3.88 4.88 2.60
C THR A 76 4.42 5.44 3.91
N TYR A 77 3.72 5.18 5.01
CA TYR A 77 4.19 5.49 6.36
C TYR A 77 4.91 4.29 6.95
N LEU A 78 6.10 4.52 7.50
CA LEU A 78 6.91 3.49 8.16
C LEU A 78 7.16 3.91 9.61
N ASN A 79 6.71 3.09 10.56
CA ASN A 79 6.94 3.31 11.99
C ASN A 79 7.74 2.15 12.57
N ALA A 80 8.86 2.45 13.21
CA ALA A 80 9.77 1.46 13.80
C ALA A 80 10.48 2.05 15.02
N GLY A 81 9.98 1.71 16.22
CA GLY A 81 10.48 2.31 17.46
C GLY A 81 10.27 3.83 17.46
N ALA A 82 11.36 4.58 17.62
CA ALA A 82 11.35 6.06 17.56
C ALA A 82 11.38 6.62 16.13
N THR A 83 11.61 5.77 15.12
CA THR A 83 11.67 6.18 13.72
C THR A 83 10.26 6.21 13.14
N SER A 84 9.84 7.37 12.63
CA SER A 84 8.60 7.54 11.90
C SER A 84 8.87 8.28 10.60
N LEU A 85 8.57 7.64 9.47
CA LEU A 85 8.87 8.13 8.13
C LEU A 85 7.61 8.18 7.27
N ALA A 86 7.58 9.11 6.32
CA ALA A 86 6.63 9.13 5.22
C ALA A 86 7.40 9.11 3.90
N VAL A 87 7.11 8.13 3.04
CA VAL A 87 7.75 7.96 1.74
C VAL A 87 6.74 8.31 0.66
N LEU A 88 7.07 9.30 -0.16
CA LEU A 88 6.21 9.73 -1.25
C LEU A 88 7.01 10.35 -2.42
N PRO A 89 6.47 10.25 -3.64
CA PRO A 89 7.08 10.85 -4.81
C PRO A 89 6.90 12.38 -4.82
N VAL A 90 8.00 13.10 -5.03
CA VAL A 90 8.03 14.56 -5.22
C VAL A 90 9.01 14.88 -6.34
N GLU A 91 8.60 15.69 -7.31
CA GLU A 91 9.39 16.11 -8.48
C GLU A 91 10.01 14.93 -9.25
N GLY A 92 9.29 13.81 -9.32
CA GLY A 92 9.73 12.59 -10.00
C GLY A 92 10.75 11.76 -9.22
N GLN A 93 11.07 12.13 -7.99
CA GLN A 93 11.98 11.41 -7.10
C GLN A 93 11.22 10.83 -5.90
N THR A 94 11.67 9.68 -5.42
CA THR A 94 11.19 9.14 -4.13
C THR A 94 11.88 9.88 -3.00
N LEU A 95 11.13 10.64 -2.20
CA LEU A 95 11.66 11.29 -1.02
C LEU A 95 11.23 10.54 0.25
N VAL A 96 12.14 10.51 1.23
CA VAL A 96 11.92 9.92 2.56
C VAL A 96 11.84 11.05 3.58
N PHE A 97 10.63 11.35 4.03
CA PHE A 97 10.37 12.39 5.01
C PHE A 97 10.46 11.83 6.42
N THR A 98 11.12 12.56 7.31
CA THR A 98 11.24 12.19 8.73
C THR A 98 10.25 12.97 9.58
N ASN A 99 9.59 12.29 10.52
CA ASN A 99 8.70 12.94 11.46
C ASN A 99 9.44 13.95 12.34
N VAL A 100 8.82 15.11 12.57
CA VAL A 100 9.34 16.18 13.43
C VAL A 100 8.24 16.64 14.40
N ILE A 101 8.66 17.31 15.48
CA ILE A 101 7.75 17.85 16.49
C ILE A 101 6.73 18.80 15.83
N SER A 102 5.46 18.62 16.17
CA SER A 102 4.36 19.48 15.73
C SER A 102 3.27 19.58 16.79
N GLY A 103 2.51 20.69 16.79
CA GLY A 103 1.46 20.91 17.79
C GLY A 103 0.25 19.99 17.65
N SER A 104 -0.12 19.59 16.43
CA SER A 104 -1.21 18.62 16.19
C SER A 104 -0.96 17.84 14.91
N GLY A 105 -1.34 16.56 14.88
CA GLY A 105 -1.05 15.69 13.74
C GLY A 105 0.42 15.30 13.66
N ALA A 106 0.83 14.74 12.52
CA ALA A 106 2.18 14.28 12.28
C ALA A 106 2.81 15.07 11.13
N LYS A 107 3.80 15.91 11.45
CA LYS A 107 4.57 16.67 10.46
C LYS A 107 5.82 15.90 10.07
N TYR A 108 6.07 15.78 8.77
CA TYR A 108 7.25 15.14 8.21
C TYR A 108 7.97 16.10 7.26
N VAL A 109 9.30 16.06 7.24
CA VAL A 109 10.14 16.96 6.44
C VAL A 109 11.18 16.17 5.64
N ALA A 110 11.36 16.53 4.37
CA ALA A 110 12.45 16.07 3.49
C ALA A 110 12.85 17.20 2.56
N ASP A 111 14.15 17.45 2.42
CA ASP A 111 14.66 18.59 1.65
C ASP A 111 13.96 19.90 2.09
N ARG A 112 13.31 20.61 1.18
CA ARG A 112 12.53 21.83 1.44
C ARG A 112 11.03 21.55 1.58
N PHE A 113 10.60 20.29 1.55
CA PHE A 113 9.20 19.92 1.53
C PHE A 113 8.69 19.52 2.91
N VAL A 114 7.42 19.84 3.15
CA VAL A 114 6.68 19.45 4.34
C VAL A 114 5.49 18.62 3.92
N TRP A 115 5.33 17.47 4.56
CA TRP A 115 4.13 16.65 4.52
C TRP A 115 3.53 16.61 5.93
N TRP A 116 2.34 17.15 6.13
CA TRP A 116 1.71 17.23 7.45
C TRP A 116 0.36 16.54 7.46
N SER A 117 0.29 15.33 8.01
CA SER A 117 -0.96 14.55 8.10
C SER A 117 -1.75 14.84 9.37
N LYS A 118 -3.08 14.85 9.24
CA LYS A 118 -4.03 15.06 10.32
C LYS A 118 -5.35 14.36 9.99
N GLY A 119 -5.61 13.24 10.67
CA GLY A 119 -6.76 12.40 10.35
C GLY A 119 -6.66 11.87 8.92
N THR A 120 -7.73 12.03 8.13
CA THR A 120 -7.81 11.59 6.73
C THR A 120 -7.37 12.67 5.73
N GLU A 121 -6.76 13.75 6.22
CA GLU A 121 -6.23 14.84 5.42
C GLU A 121 -4.72 14.98 5.62
N ALA A 122 -4.06 15.57 4.63
CA ALA A 122 -2.67 15.97 4.71
C ALA A 122 -2.43 17.29 3.98
N PHE A 123 -1.44 18.04 4.45
CA PHE A 123 -1.01 19.29 3.86
C PHE A 123 0.38 19.11 3.27
N PHE A 124 0.54 19.48 2.00
CA PHE A 124 1.84 19.49 1.33
C PHE A 124 2.27 20.91 1.04
N SER A 125 3.48 21.28 1.43
CA SER A 125 4.03 22.62 1.24
C SER A 125 5.54 22.60 1.04
N GLU A 126 6.09 23.76 0.72
CA GLU A 126 7.52 24.01 0.81
C GLU A 126 7.81 24.92 2.00
N ASP A 127 8.85 24.60 2.76
CA ASP A 127 9.36 25.45 3.84
C ASP A 127 10.29 26.53 3.26
N ARG A 128 9.68 27.56 2.66
CA ARG A 128 10.37 28.74 2.13
C ARG A 128 9.76 30.00 2.70
N LYS A 129 10.60 30.98 3.06
CA LYS A 129 10.19 32.23 3.73
C LYS A 129 9.05 32.99 3.02
N ASP A 130 8.94 32.83 1.70
CA ASP A 130 8.00 33.61 0.87
C ASP A 130 6.83 32.77 0.32
N VAL A 131 6.71 31.50 0.71
CA VAL A 131 5.66 30.59 0.21
C VAL A 131 4.84 30.06 1.37
N THR A 132 3.66 30.64 1.55
CA THR A 132 2.66 30.16 2.54
C THR A 132 1.64 29.20 1.93
N ALA A 133 1.73 28.96 0.62
CA ALA A 133 0.82 28.08 -0.09
C ALA A 133 0.96 26.62 0.40
N GLN A 134 -0.17 25.94 0.51
CA GLN A 134 -0.23 24.52 0.83
C GLN A 134 -1.25 23.84 -0.09
N LEU A 135 -1.01 22.58 -0.41
CA LEU A 135 -2.02 21.71 -1.01
C LEU A 135 -2.79 21.00 0.09
N LEU A 136 -4.11 20.87 -0.09
CA LEU A 136 -4.93 19.97 0.69
C LEU A 136 -5.01 18.62 -0.03
N CYS A 137 -4.57 17.58 0.64
CA CYS A 137 -4.60 16.20 0.19
C CYS A 137 -5.60 15.43 1.04
N LYS A 138 -6.49 14.67 0.41
CA LYS A 138 -7.44 13.80 1.11
C LYS A 138 -7.15 12.35 0.79
N GLU A 139 -7.29 11.51 1.79
CA GLU A 139 -7.26 10.07 1.60
C GLU A 139 -8.35 9.65 0.64
N VAL A 140 -8.01 8.71 -0.24
CA VAL A 140 -8.93 8.11 -1.20
C VAL A 140 -8.80 6.59 -1.12
N ALA A 141 -9.88 5.90 -1.50
CA ALA A 141 -9.82 4.46 -1.64
C ALA A 141 -8.67 4.09 -2.59
N PRO A 142 -7.95 2.98 -2.32
CA PRO A 142 -6.99 2.45 -3.28
C PRO A 142 -7.67 2.31 -4.64
N PRO A 143 -6.98 2.65 -5.75
CA PRO A 143 -7.55 2.42 -7.07
C PRO A 143 -7.93 0.94 -7.17
N HIS A 144 -9.21 0.68 -7.43
CA HIS A 144 -9.69 -0.69 -7.64
C HIS A 144 -8.95 -1.28 -8.84
N THR A 145 -8.02 -2.19 -8.59
CA THR A 145 -7.51 -3.09 -9.61
C THR A 145 -8.68 -3.99 -9.97
N GLY A 146 -9.30 -3.78 -11.13
CA GLY A 146 -10.43 -4.56 -11.59
C GLY A 146 -10.05 -6.03 -11.76
N THR A 147 -10.28 -6.83 -10.72
CA THR A 147 -10.37 -8.29 -10.76
C THR A 147 -11.41 -8.72 -9.72
N ASP A 148 -12.65 -8.28 -9.91
CA ASP A 148 -13.84 -8.90 -9.35
C ASP A 148 -14.97 -8.67 -10.35
N GLU A 149 -14.87 -9.33 -11.50
CA GLU A 149 -16.06 -9.64 -12.30
C GLU A 149 -16.67 -10.90 -11.68
N PRO A 150 -17.87 -10.83 -11.09
CA PRO A 150 -18.55 -12.04 -10.64
C PRO A 150 -18.93 -12.83 -11.89
N VAL A 151 -18.28 -13.98 -12.08
CA VAL A 151 -18.75 -15.02 -13.02
C VAL A 151 -20.17 -15.39 -12.59
N ARG A 152 -21.14 -14.98 -13.41
CA ARG A 152 -22.54 -15.38 -13.30
C ARG A 152 -22.73 -16.76 -13.94
#